data_AF-A0A7C4G7W5-F1
#
_entry.id   AF-A0A7C4G7W5-F1
#
_cell.length_a   1.000
_cell.length_b   1.000
_cell.length_c   1.000
_cell.angle_alpha   90.00
_cell.angle_beta   90.00
_cell.angle_gamma   90.00
#
_symmetry.space_group_name_H-M   'P 1'
#
loop_
_entity.id
_entity.type
_entity.pdbx_description
1 polymer ?
#
loop_
_entity_poly.entity_id
_entity_poly.type
_entity_poly.pdbx_seq_one_letter_code
_entity_poly.pdbx_strand_id
1 'polypeptide(L)'
;MDLNTLWFILIAVLYIGFFVLEGFDFGVGMLLPFLSKHSDSETQDRFRRTMINTIGPHWDANEVWLLTAGGATFAAFPHWYATMFSGFYFALFLLLAALIVRGVAFEFRSKDENPKWRKLWDTCIFIGSALPALLLGVAFANLVHGVPINAEMHYTGTFFTLLNPYSIVAGLDTVLTFALYGAIFLALKTKGEVMERAEKAARRLWLPALIVTMLLLVMTYFYTDILTKLGVNPGVIPITGVVAFLLSYYFIRRKQMGWAFILVAISIAFAFISEFLILFPRVMVSSLNPEWSLTIYNASSSPYTLRVMTIIAIIFVPVVLAYQGWSYWVFRRRISGSPEELTY
;
A
#
# COMPACT_ATOMS: atom_id res chain seq x y z
N MET A 1 -1.41 -9.76 -27.50
CA MET A 1 -1.82 -9.83 -26.09
C MET A 1 -3.33 -9.98 -26.06
N ASP A 2 -3.84 -11.07 -25.48
CA ASP A 2 -5.28 -11.25 -25.27
C ASP A 2 -5.81 -10.32 -24.17
N LEU A 3 -7.13 -10.21 -24.06
CA LEU A 3 -7.78 -9.30 -23.10
C LEU A 3 -7.58 -9.73 -21.64
N ASN A 4 -7.42 -11.02 -21.36
CA ASN A 4 -7.22 -11.53 -20.00
C ASN A 4 -5.86 -11.07 -19.48
N THR A 5 -4.81 -11.22 -20.30
CA THR A 5 -3.47 -10.72 -20.01
C THR A 5 -3.46 -9.20 -19.84
N LEU A 6 -4.15 -8.46 -20.72
CA LEU A 6 -4.29 -7.00 -20.58
C LEU A 6 -4.90 -6.61 -19.23
N TRP A 7 -6.02 -7.25 -18.86
CA TRP A 7 -6.72 -6.92 -17.61
C TRP A 7 -5.94 -7.32 -16.36
N PHE A 8 -5.19 -8.41 -16.40
CA PHE A 8 -4.26 -8.76 -15.34
C PHE A 8 -3.20 -7.65 -15.13
N ILE A 9 -2.60 -7.16 -16.22
CA ILE A 9 -1.63 -6.05 -16.16
C ILE A 9 -2.28 -4.78 -15.62
N LEU A 10 -3.48 -4.42 -16.09
CA LEU A 10 -4.19 -3.23 -15.61
C LEU A 10 -4.51 -3.31 -14.12
N ILE A 11 -4.96 -4.46 -13.61
CA ILE A 11 -5.21 -4.67 -12.19
C ILE A 11 -3.91 -4.60 -11.37
N ALA A 12 -2.83 -5.20 -11.86
CA ALA A 12 -1.52 -5.09 -11.24
C ALA A 12 -1.10 -3.61 -11.13
N VAL A 13 -1.25 -2.83 -12.21
CA VAL A 13 -0.96 -1.38 -12.22
C VAL A 13 -1.81 -0.62 -11.20
N LEU A 14 -3.09 -0.98 -11.05
CA LEU A 14 -3.97 -0.34 -10.06
C LEU A 14 -3.51 -0.62 -8.62
N TYR A 15 -3.20 -1.88 -8.29
CA TYR A 15 -2.68 -2.23 -6.96
C TYR A 15 -1.30 -1.63 -6.68
N ILE A 16 -0.38 -1.66 -7.65
CA ILE A 16 0.94 -1.04 -7.53
C ILE A 16 0.80 0.48 -7.34
N GLY A 17 -0.06 1.12 -8.12
CA GLY A 17 -0.36 2.55 -7.99
C GLY A 17 -0.90 2.88 -6.60
N PHE A 18 -1.84 2.09 -6.10
CA PHE A 18 -2.33 2.19 -4.72
C PHE A 18 -1.19 2.08 -3.70
N PHE A 19 -0.34 1.05 -3.74
CA PHE A 19 0.74 0.91 -2.76
C PHE A 19 1.79 2.03 -2.82
N VAL A 20 2.05 2.57 -4.01
CA VAL A 20 2.98 3.71 -4.19
C VAL A 20 2.38 5.03 -3.74
N LEU A 21 1.07 5.24 -3.92
CA LEU A 21 0.39 6.48 -3.57
C LEU A 21 -0.06 6.47 -2.10
N GLU A 22 -0.72 5.42 -1.66
CA GLU A 22 -1.24 5.29 -0.30
C GLU A 22 -0.13 4.94 0.71
N GLY A 23 0.96 4.31 0.26
CA GLY A 23 2.02 3.86 1.16
C GLY A 23 2.61 4.99 2.01
N PHE A 24 2.76 6.20 1.46
CA PHE A 24 3.25 7.32 2.26
C PHE A 24 2.15 7.92 3.16
N ASP A 25 0.89 7.88 2.76
CA ASP A 25 -0.25 8.35 3.57
C ASP A 25 -0.43 7.49 4.82
N PHE A 26 -0.41 6.15 4.65
CA PHE A 26 -0.33 5.24 5.80
C PHE A 26 0.90 5.51 6.65
N GLY A 27 2.05 5.77 6.02
CA GLY A 27 3.28 6.15 6.72
C GLY A 27 3.11 7.39 7.60
N VAL A 28 2.51 8.46 7.08
CA VAL A 28 2.25 9.70 7.83
C VAL A 28 1.32 9.42 9.02
N GLY A 29 0.23 8.69 8.81
CA GLY A 29 -0.72 8.34 9.87
C GLY A 29 -0.11 7.47 10.97
N MET A 30 0.74 6.50 10.59
CA MET A 30 1.49 5.67 11.54
C MET A 30 2.48 6.47 12.38
N LEU A 31 3.10 7.50 11.79
CA LEU A 31 4.10 8.33 12.47
C LEU A 31 3.50 9.44 13.33
N LEU A 32 2.21 9.74 13.16
CA LEU A 32 1.50 10.83 13.83
C LEU A 32 1.74 10.86 15.35
N PRO A 33 1.51 9.79 16.14
CA PRO A 33 1.69 9.85 17.60
C PRO A 33 3.16 9.99 18.02
N PHE A 34 4.12 9.58 17.17
CA PHE A 34 5.54 9.54 17.53
C PHE A 34 6.27 10.84 17.21
N LEU A 35 6.06 11.39 16.01
CA LEU A 35 6.76 12.60 15.57
C LEU A 35 6.15 13.87 16.14
N SER A 36 4.85 13.86 16.45
CA SER A 36 4.19 15.00 17.08
C SER A 36 4.51 15.18 18.57
N LYS A 37 5.05 14.15 19.25
CA LYS A 37 5.24 14.15 20.71
C LYS A 37 6.05 15.37 21.19
N HIS A 38 5.45 16.20 22.03
CA HIS A 38 6.09 17.40 22.57
C HIS A 38 5.65 17.62 24.03
N SER A 39 6.46 18.34 24.83
CA SER A 39 6.14 18.64 26.23
C SER A 39 4.98 19.62 26.34
N ASP A 40 4.99 20.65 25.51
CA ASP A 40 3.89 21.59 25.31
C ASP A 40 2.78 20.98 24.42
N SER A 41 1.54 20.98 24.94
CA SER A 41 0.37 20.37 24.30
C SER A 41 -0.07 21.13 23.05
N GLU A 42 0.09 22.45 23.02
CA GLU A 42 -0.27 23.27 21.87
C GLU A 42 0.67 23.01 20.69
N THR A 43 1.97 22.98 20.95
CA THR A 43 2.99 22.59 19.96
C THR A 43 2.79 21.16 19.44
N GLN A 44 2.43 20.22 20.33
CA GLN A 44 2.11 18.86 19.93
C GLN A 44 0.92 18.82 18.94
N ASP A 45 -0.16 19.55 19.19
CA ASP A 45 -1.30 19.59 18.27
C ASP A 45 -0.94 20.29 16.94
N ARG A 46 -0.16 21.37 16.99
CA ARG A 46 0.36 22.03 15.79
C ARG A 46 1.16 21.07 14.91
N PHE A 47 2.01 20.23 15.51
CA PHE A 47 2.75 19.20 14.75
C PHE A 47 1.82 18.16 14.13
N ARG A 48 0.79 17.71 14.84
CA ARG A 48 -0.20 16.76 14.27
C ARG A 48 -0.95 17.36 13.09
N ARG A 49 -1.45 18.58 13.22
CA ARG A 49 -2.12 19.30 12.13
C ARG A 49 -1.19 19.50 10.93
N THR A 50 0.05 19.91 11.18
CA THR A 50 1.07 20.06 10.12
C THR A 50 1.27 18.75 9.35
N MET A 51 1.39 17.61 10.06
CA MET A 51 1.54 16.30 9.44
C MET A 51 0.30 15.89 8.63
N ILE A 52 -0.89 15.98 9.22
CA ILE A 52 -2.16 15.61 8.56
C ILE A 52 -2.38 16.45 7.30
N ASN A 53 -2.13 17.76 7.37
CA ASN A 53 -2.33 18.65 6.23
C ASN A 53 -1.39 18.35 5.06
N THR A 54 -0.27 17.65 5.27
CA THR A 54 0.60 17.24 4.15
C THR A 54 -0.07 16.23 3.22
N ILE A 55 -0.98 15.42 3.75
CA ILE A 55 -1.69 14.36 3.00
C ILE A 55 -3.15 14.75 2.70
N GLY A 56 -3.71 15.72 3.43
CA GLY A 56 -5.09 16.23 3.30
C GLY A 56 -5.59 16.38 1.85
N PRO A 57 -4.83 17.00 0.93
CA PRO A 57 -5.30 17.19 -0.45
C PRO A 57 -5.28 15.94 -1.35
N HIS A 58 -4.69 14.83 -0.92
CA HIS A 58 -4.39 13.69 -1.79
C HIS A 58 -4.92 12.34 -1.29
N TRP A 59 -5.04 12.15 0.03
CA TRP A 59 -5.31 10.83 0.62
C TRP A 59 -6.60 10.18 0.09
N ASP A 60 -7.69 10.95 -0.03
CA ASP A 60 -8.97 10.43 -0.51
C ASP A 60 -8.86 9.95 -1.97
N ALA A 61 -8.16 10.72 -2.82
CA ALA A 61 -7.90 10.33 -4.20
C ALA A 61 -6.96 9.11 -4.32
N ASN A 62 -6.04 8.92 -3.37
CA ASN A 62 -5.15 7.77 -3.33
C ASN A 62 -5.92 6.49 -2.94
N GLU A 63 -6.87 6.56 -1.99
CA GLU A 63 -7.71 5.41 -1.59
C GLU A 63 -8.59 4.90 -2.76
N VAL A 64 -9.01 5.77 -3.66
CA VAL A 64 -9.81 5.39 -4.85
C VAL A 64 -9.07 4.37 -5.73
N TRP A 65 -7.73 4.31 -5.70
CA TRP A 65 -6.98 3.28 -6.42
C TRP A 65 -7.28 1.88 -5.89
N LEU A 66 -7.43 1.70 -4.58
CA LEU A 66 -7.81 0.41 -4.00
C LEU A 66 -9.24 0.01 -4.39
N LEU A 67 -10.17 0.96 -4.34
CA LEU A 67 -11.56 0.73 -4.75
C LEU A 67 -11.64 0.34 -6.23
N THR A 68 -10.89 1.03 -7.08
CA THR A 68 -10.83 0.74 -8.51
C THR A 68 -10.14 -0.60 -8.77
N ALA A 69 -9.07 -0.94 -8.05
CA ALA A 69 -8.41 -2.23 -8.15
C ALA A 69 -9.37 -3.38 -7.77
N GLY A 70 -10.11 -3.25 -6.67
CA GLY A 70 -11.13 -4.20 -6.24
C GLY A 70 -12.27 -4.32 -7.25
N GLY A 71 -12.81 -3.19 -7.74
CA GLY A 71 -13.88 -3.16 -8.74
C GLY A 71 -13.46 -3.71 -10.10
N ALA A 72 -12.24 -3.42 -10.55
CA ALA A 72 -11.65 -3.99 -11.76
C ALA A 72 -11.44 -5.50 -11.61
N THR A 73 -11.01 -5.97 -10.44
CA THR A 73 -10.87 -7.40 -10.13
C THR A 73 -12.22 -8.10 -10.16
N PHE A 74 -13.26 -7.51 -9.56
CA PHE A 74 -14.64 -8.01 -9.65
C PHE A 74 -15.13 -8.12 -11.10
N ALA A 75 -14.91 -7.06 -11.89
CA ALA A 75 -15.44 -6.98 -13.23
C ALA A 75 -14.67 -7.84 -14.26
N ALA A 76 -13.33 -7.93 -14.14
CA ALA A 76 -12.49 -8.69 -15.06
C ALA A 76 -12.29 -10.14 -14.62
N PHE A 77 -12.16 -10.41 -13.31
CA PHE A 77 -11.88 -11.72 -12.75
C PHE A 77 -12.82 -12.06 -11.56
N PRO A 78 -14.12 -12.27 -11.81
CA PRO A 78 -15.12 -12.41 -10.75
C PRO A 78 -14.84 -13.58 -9.79
N HIS A 79 -14.27 -14.69 -10.27
CA HIS A 79 -13.89 -15.79 -9.38
C HIS A 79 -12.71 -15.43 -8.48
N TRP A 80 -11.72 -14.68 -8.98
CA TRP A 80 -10.63 -14.16 -8.14
C TRP A 80 -11.20 -13.26 -7.04
N TYR A 81 -12.06 -12.31 -7.42
CA TYR A 81 -12.74 -11.45 -6.46
C TYR A 81 -13.53 -12.26 -5.44
N ALA A 82 -14.39 -13.19 -5.88
CA ALA A 82 -15.24 -13.97 -4.99
C ALA A 82 -14.43 -14.83 -4.01
N THR A 83 -13.43 -15.57 -4.49
CA THR A 83 -12.59 -16.42 -3.65
C THR A 83 -11.77 -15.60 -2.66
N MET A 84 -11.19 -14.47 -3.08
CA MET A 84 -10.41 -13.60 -2.21
C MET A 84 -11.29 -12.92 -1.14
N PHE A 85 -12.43 -12.33 -1.53
CA PHE A 85 -13.29 -11.59 -0.60
C PHE A 85 -14.04 -12.49 0.38
N SER A 86 -14.45 -13.69 -0.06
CA SER A 86 -15.07 -14.68 0.84
C SER A 86 -14.05 -15.41 1.71
N GLY A 87 -12.88 -15.76 1.16
CA GLY A 87 -11.83 -16.46 1.89
C GLY A 87 -11.14 -15.58 2.93
N PHE A 88 -10.85 -14.33 2.57
CA PHE A 88 -10.19 -13.37 3.45
C PHE A 88 -11.20 -12.49 4.20
N TYR A 89 -12.45 -12.95 4.34
CA TYR A 89 -13.58 -12.17 4.83
C TYR A 89 -13.28 -11.35 6.09
N PHE A 90 -12.80 -11.99 7.16
CA PHE A 90 -12.53 -11.27 8.42
C PHE A 90 -11.38 -10.27 8.28
N ALA A 91 -10.34 -10.60 7.51
CA ALA A 91 -9.21 -9.69 7.26
C ALA A 91 -9.67 -8.45 6.45
N LEU A 92 -10.44 -8.66 5.39
CA LEU A 92 -10.95 -7.57 4.54
C LEU A 92 -12.04 -6.74 5.25
N PHE A 93 -12.81 -7.35 6.15
CA PHE A 93 -13.72 -6.62 7.04
C PHE A 93 -12.96 -5.69 7.98
N LEU A 94 -11.88 -6.17 8.62
CA LEU A 94 -11.02 -5.35 9.47
C LEU A 94 -10.33 -4.24 8.67
N LEU A 95 -9.86 -4.53 7.46
CA LEU A 95 -9.31 -3.55 6.53
C LEU A 95 -10.33 -2.45 6.24
N LEU A 96 -11.55 -2.81 5.83
CA LEU A 96 -12.63 -1.86 5.53
C LEU A 96 -12.98 -1.00 6.75
N ALA A 97 -13.18 -1.62 7.91
CA ALA A 97 -13.49 -0.91 9.14
C ALA A 97 -12.38 0.09 9.51
N ALA A 98 -11.11 -0.29 9.36
CA ALA A 98 -9.96 0.56 9.62
C ALA A 98 -9.89 1.76 8.66
N LEU A 99 -10.13 1.55 7.37
CA LEU A 99 -10.14 2.61 6.36
C LEU A 99 -11.30 3.59 6.59
N ILE A 100 -12.52 3.09 6.87
CA ILE A 100 -13.67 3.95 7.22
C ILE A 100 -13.33 4.81 8.44
N VAL A 101 -12.83 4.18 9.51
CA VAL A 101 -12.45 4.91 10.73
C VAL A 101 -11.35 5.93 10.44
N ARG A 102 -10.39 5.64 9.55
CA ARG A 102 -9.33 6.58 9.15
C ARG A 102 -9.91 7.81 8.45
N GLY A 103 -10.77 7.61 7.45
CA GLY A 103 -11.40 8.71 6.70
C GLY A 103 -12.23 9.62 7.62
N VAL A 104 -13.06 9.02 8.48
CA VAL A 104 -13.82 9.78 9.49
C VAL A 104 -12.88 10.52 10.45
N ALA A 105 -11.76 9.89 10.85
CA ALA A 105 -10.82 10.51 11.77
C ALA A 105 -10.16 11.76 11.21
N PHE A 106 -9.83 11.81 9.92
CA PHE A 106 -9.29 13.02 9.31
C PHE A 106 -10.29 14.17 9.35
N GLU A 107 -11.56 13.90 9.02
CA GLU A 107 -12.61 14.92 8.97
C GLU A 107 -13.06 15.39 10.36
N PHE A 108 -13.16 14.48 11.32
CA PHE A 108 -13.80 14.75 12.62
C PHE A 108 -12.81 15.29 13.65
N ARG A 109 -11.50 15.02 13.50
CA ARG A 109 -10.47 15.42 14.46
C ARG A 109 -10.50 16.92 14.78
N SER A 110 -10.65 17.80 13.78
CA SER A 110 -10.64 19.25 13.95
C SER A 110 -11.99 19.85 14.39
N LYS A 111 -13.07 19.05 14.47
CA LYS A 111 -14.42 19.54 14.77
C LYS A 111 -14.66 19.91 16.24
N ASP A 112 -13.83 19.41 17.15
CA ASP A 112 -13.90 19.71 18.60
C ASP A 112 -12.49 19.98 19.15
N GLU A 113 -12.39 20.95 20.05
CA GLU A 113 -11.14 21.37 20.69
C GLU A 113 -10.79 20.53 21.92
N ASN A 114 -11.71 19.70 22.40
CA ASN A 114 -11.51 18.83 23.55
C ASN A 114 -10.28 17.92 23.34
N PRO A 115 -9.27 17.95 24.24
CA PRO A 115 -8.07 17.12 24.10
C PRO A 115 -8.36 15.62 24.06
N LYS A 116 -9.43 15.15 24.73
CA LYS A 116 -9.83 13.74 24.67
C LYS A 116 -10.38 13.35 23.30
N TRP A 117 -11.15 14.24 22.67
CA TRP A 117 -11.66 14.07 21.31
C TRP A 117 -10.52 13.96 20.29
N ARG A 118 -9.59 14.92 20.31
CA ARG A 118 -8.44 14.90 19.40
C ARG A 118 -7.58 13.66 19.61
N LYS A 119 -7.34 13.24 20.86
CA LYS A 119 -6.58 12.02 21.17
C LYS A 119 -7.25 10.74 20.66
N LEU A 120 -8.58 10.66 20.74
CA LEU A 120 -9.34 9.53 20.17
C LEU A 120 -9.08 9.44 18.67
N TRP A 121 -9.29 10.53 17.95
CA TRP A 121 -9.09 10.56 16.50
C TRP A 121 -7.64 10.40 16.07
N ASP A 122 -6.67 10.94 16.84
CA ASP A 122 -5.24 10.67 16.63
C ASP A 122 -4.93 9.16 16.70
N THR A 123 -5.58 8.45 17.64
CA THR A 123 -5.43 6.99 17.80
C THR A 123 -6.10 6.26 16.65
N CYS A 124 -7.28 6.71 16.22
CA CYS A 124 -7.98 6.17 15.06
C CYS A 124 -7.17 6.35 13.76
N ILE A 125 -6.50 7.49 13.55
CA ILE A 125 -5.61 7.71 12.40
C ILE A 125 -4.43 6.73 12.45
N PHE A 126 -3.82 6.55 13.62
CA PHE A 126 -2.71 5.62 13.80
C PHE A 126 -3.12 4.16 13.47
N ILE A 127 -4.19 3.67 14.11
CA ILE A 127 -4.69 2.29 13.90
C ILE A 127 -5.20 2.13 12.48
N GLY A 128 -5.97 3.09 11.98
CA GLY A 128 -6.51 3.14 10.63
C GLY A 128 -5.45 3.22 9.54
N SER A 129 -4.19 3.50 9.88
CA SER A 129 -3.06 3.47 8.95
C SER A 129 -2.19 2.21 9.12
N ALA A 130 -1.92 1.82 10.37
CA ALA A 130 -1.08 0.67 10.67
C ALA A 130 -1.76 -0.67 10.31
N LEU A 131 -3.06 -0.80 10.64
CA LEU A 131 -3.79 -2.04 10.44
C LEU A 131 -4.00 -2.36 8.95
N PRO A 132 -4.41 -1.41 8.08
CA PRO A 132 -4.45 -1.64 6.64
C PRO A 132 -3.10 -2.02 6.03
N ALA A 133 -2.03 -1.30 6.39
CA ALA A 133 -0.69 -1.61 5.90
C ALA A 133 -0.31 -3.07 6.21
N LEU A 134 -0.50 -3.50 7.46
CA LEU A 134 -0.25 -4.88 7.90
C LEU A 134 -1.11 -5.90 7.14
N LEU A 135 -2.43 -5.69 7.10
CA LEU A 135 -3.38 -6.65 6.52
C LEU A 135 -3.19 -6.81 5.01
N LEU A 136 -2.87 -5.73 4.29
CA LEU A 136 -2.62 -5.78 2.86
C LEU A 136 -1.34 -6.56 2.54
N GLY A 137 -0.25 -6.33 3.29
CA GLY A 137 0.98 -7.13 3.14
C GLY A 137 0.77 -8.62 3.42
N VAL A 138 0.01 -8.95 4.47
CA VAL A 138 -0.39 -10.33 4.78
C VAL A 138 -1.23 -10.92 3.65
N ALA A 139 -2.22 -10.19 3.13
CA ALA A 139 -3.12 -10.68 2.10
C ALA A 139 -2.38 -11.00 0.79
N PHE A 140 -1.55 -10.07 0.30
CA PHE A 140 -0.79 -10.23 -0.93
C PHE A 140 0.21 -11.38 -0.84
N ALA A 141 0.99 -11.46 0.24
CA ALA A 141 1.90 -12.58 0.46
C ALA A 141 1.21 -13.95 0.44
N ASN A 142 -0.03 -14.04 0.95
CA ASN A 142 -0.82 -15.27 0.89
C ASN A 142 -1.25 -15.65 -0.53
N LEU A 143 -1.39 -14.69 -1.46
CA LEU A 143 -1.71 -14.99 -2.86
C LEU A 143 -0.59 -15.81 -3.51
N VAL A 144 0.68 -15.49 -3.20
CA VAL A 144 1.87 -16.16 -3.76
C VAL A 144 2.29 -17.39 -2.97
N HIS A 145 2.23 -17.33 -1.63
CA HIS A 145 2.44 -18.50 -0.77
C HIS A 145 1.45 -19.62 -1.10
N GLY A 146 0.24 -19.22 -1.47
CA GLY A 146 -0.89 -20.10 -1.70
C GLY A 146 -1.69 -20.32 -0.43
N VAL A 147 -2.98 -20.56 -0.68
CA VAL A 147 -4.00 -20.72 0.35
C VAL A 147 -4.84 -21.96 0.05
N PRO A 148 -5.46 -22.58 1.06
CA PRO A 148 -6.25 -23.79 0.84
C PRO A 148 -7.52 -23.47 0.03
N ILE A 149 -7.47 -23.77 -1.27
CA ILE A 149 -8.57 -23.58 -2.22
C ILE A 149 -8.93 -24.95 -2.80
N ASN A 150 -10.21 -25.31 -2.77
CA ASN A 150 -10.72 -26.58 -3.30
C ASN A 150 -11.08 -26.50 -4.80
N ALA A 151 -11.59 -27.61 -5.36
CA ALA A 151 -11.96 -27.70 -6.78
C ALA A 151 -13.07 -26.71 -7.20
N GLU A 152 -13.93 -26.32 -6.26
CA GLU A 152 -15.01 -25.35 -6.48
C GLU A 152 -14.54 -23.89 -6.35
N MET A 153 -13.22 -23.64 -6.26
CA MET A 153 -12.62 -22.32 -6.03
C MET A 153 -13.00 -21.69 -4.68
N HIS A 154 -13.42 -22.49 -3.71
CA HIS A 154 -13.71 -22.01 -2.36
C HIS A 154 -12.48 -22.11 -1.47
N TYR A 155 -12.23 -21.04 -0.71
CA TYR A 155 -11.26 -21.07 0.37
C TYR A 155 -11.80 -21.91 1.53
N THR A 156 -11.02 -22.90 1.97
CA THR A 156 -11.41 -23.85 3.03
C THR A 156 -10.63 -23.64 4.34
N GLY A 157 -9.78 -22.63 4.40
CA GLY A 157 -9.01 -22.28 5.59
C GLY A 157 -9.81 -21.44 6.59
N THR A 158 -9.10 -20.92 7.59
CA THR A 158 -9.64 -19.98 8.57
C THR A 158 -8.90 -18.64 8.50
N PHE A 159 -9.34 -17.63 9.25
CA PHE A 159 -8.59 -16.38 9.39
C PHE A 159 -7.14 -16.61 9.85
N PHE A 160 -6.93 -17.52 10.80
CA PHE A 160 -5.59 -17.80 11.34
C PHE A 160 -4.66 -18.52 10.35
N THR A 161 -5.22 -19.20 9.35
CA THR A 161 -4.43 -19.79 8.26
C THR A 161 -3.70 -18.71 7.45
N LEU A 162 -4.28 -17.51 7.36
CA LEU A 162 -3.67 -16.35 6.71
C LEU A 162 -2.52 -15.77 7.53
N LEU A 163 -2.40 -16.09 8.82
CA LEU A 163 -1.38 -15.56 9.72
C LEU A 163 -0.23 -16.55 9.88
N ASN A 164 0.41 -16.91 8.76
CA ASN A 164 1.61 -17.74 8.74
C ASN A 164 2.89 -16.86 8.85
N PRO A 165 4.04 -17.42 9.27
CA PRO A 165 5.27 -16.65 9.45
C PRO A 165 5.67 -15.80 8.24
N TYR A 166 5.52 -16.33 7.03
CA TYR A 166 5.84 -15.62 5.79
C TYR A 166 4.96 -14.38 5.57
N SER A 167 3.64 -14.57 5.66
CA SER A 167 2.68 -13.48 5.50
C SER A 167 2.79 -12.40 6.59
N ILE A 168 3.11 -12.79 7.84
CA ILE A 168 3.33 -11.85 8.93
C ILE A 168 4.57 -10.99 8.65
N VAL A 169 5.65 -11.60 8.16
CA VAL A 169 6.85 -10.86 7.75
C VAL A 169 6.54 -9.89 6.60
N ALA A 170 5.70 -10.26 5.64
CA ALA A 170 5.25 -9.35 4.58
C ALA A 170 4.39 -8.18 5.10
N GLY A 171 3.50 -8.46 6.06
CA GLY A 171 2.77 -7.41 6.77
C GLY A 171 3.69 -6.46 7.55
N LEU A 172 4.72 -6.99 8.21
CA LEU A 172 5.70 -6.16 8.91
C LEU A 172 6.57 -5.35 7.94
N ASP A 173 6.92 -5.92 6.79
CA ASP A 173 7.65 -5.23 5.73
C ASP A 173 6.88 -4.02 5.23
N THR A 174 5.61 -4.21 4.86
CA THR A 174 4.74 -3.12 4.40
C THR A 174 4.58 -2.03 5.48
N VAL A 175 4.37 -2.40 6.75
CA VAL A 175 4.33 -1.43 7.86
C VAL A 175 5.63 -0.61 7.97
N LEU A 176 6.79 -1.26 7.97
CA LEU A 176 8.08 -0.57 8.14
C LEU A 176 8.47 0.26 6.92
N THR A 177 8.26 -0.28 5.73
CA THR A 177 8.55 0.39 4.46
C THR A 177 7.63 1.59 4.26
N PHE A 178 6.34 1.48 4.58
CA PHE A 178 5.41 2.62 4.52
C PHE A 178 5.70 3.66 5.60
N ALA A 179 6.07 3.24 6.83
CA ALA A 179 6.53 4.19 7.84
C ALA A 179 7.79 4.95 7.40
N LEU A 180 8.78 4.26 6.80
CA LEU A 180 9.95 4.92 6.19
C LEU A 180 9.53 5.90 5.08
N TYR A 181 8.64 5.48 4.20
CA TYR A 181 8.18 6.25 3.06
C TYR A 181 7.43 7.52 3.50
N GLY A 182 6.55 7.40 4.50
CA GLY A 182 5.88 8.54 5.14
C GLY A 182 6.84 9.49 5.86
N ALA A 183 7.89 8.99 6.52
CA ALA A 183 8.92 9.84 7.12
C ALA A 183 9.66 10.67 6.07
N ILE A 184 10.01 10.06 4.94
CA ILE A 184 10.65 10.75 3.81
C ILE A 184 9.69 11.80 3.21
N PHE A 185 8.42 11.45 3.02
CA PHE A 185 7.40 12.36 2.52
C PHE A 185 7.20 13.57 3.43
N LEU A 186 7.10 13.36 4.76
CA LEU A 186 7.02 14.44 5.73
C LEU A 186 8.24 15.35 5.68
N ALA A 187 9.45 14.79 5.59
CA ALA A 187 10.67 15.59 5.45
C ALA A 187 10.71 16.38 4.13
N LEU A 188 10.06 15.88 3.08
CA LEU A 188 9.92 16.58 1.80
C LEU A 188 8.90 17.71 1.85
N LYS A 189 7.79 17.52 2.58
CA LYS A 189 6.61 18.40 2.58
C LYS A 189 6.56 19.41 3.72
N THR A 190 7.28 19.19 4.82
CA THR A 190 7.26 20.07 6.00
C THR A 190 8.50 20.95 6.11
N LYS A 191 8.49 21.88 7.07
CA LYS A 191 9.63 22.74 7.45
C LYS A 191 9.81 22.72 8.97
N GLY A 192 10.97 23.19 9.44
CA GLY A 192 11.26 23.35 10.86
C GLY A 192 11.37 22.02 11.61
N GLU A 193 10.93 22.00 12.87
CA GLU A 193 11.14 20.87 13.77
C GLU A 193 10.49 19.56 13.29
N VAL A 194 9.30 19.63 12.65
CA VAL A 194 8.64 18.45 12.07
C VAL A 194 9.50 17.81 10.99
N MET A 195 10.11 18.63 10.13
CA MET A 195 11.02 18.17 9.08
C MET A 195 12.23 17.46 9.68
N GLU A 196 12.90 18.08 10.67
CA GLU A 196 14.10 17.50 11.31
C GLU A 196 13.81 16.18 12.02
N ARG A 197 12.65 16.08 12.69
CA ARG A 197 12.16 14.85 13.32
C ARG A 197 11.90 13.76 12.28
N ALA A 198 11.28 14.12 11.16
CA ALA A 198 11.03 13.21 10.04
C ALA A 198 12.35 12.72 9.40
N GLU A 199 13.35 13.59 9.20
CA GLU A 199 14.69 13.18 8.72
C GLU A 199 15.39 12.19 9.67
N LYS A 200 15.22 12.38 10.98
CA LYS A 200 15.74 11.46 12.00
C LYS A 200 14.99 10.14 12.01
N ALA A 201 13.68 10.17 11.82
CA ALA A 201 12.84 8.98 11.73
C ALA A 201 13.20 8.15 10.49
N ALA A 202 13.32 8.77 9.31
CA ALA A 202 13.73 8.09 8.08
C ALA A 202 15.07 7.36 8.25
N ARG A 203 16.07 8.02 8.85
CA ARG A 203 17.38 7.38 9.15
C ARG A 203 17.28 6.19 10.10
N ARG A 204 16.36 6.22 11.06
CA ARG A 204 16.19 5.15 12.06
C ARG A 204 15.36 3.99 11.54
N LEU A 205 14.34 4.27 10.73
CA LEU A 205 13.45 3.27 10.16
C LEU A 205 14.08 2.51 8.99
N TRP A 206 15.04 3.12 8.29
CA TRP A 206 15.65 2.51 7.11
C TRP A 206 16.28 1.14 7.39
N LEU A 207 17.04 0.99 8.50
CA LEU A 207 17.71 -0.28 8.79
C LEU A 207 16.73 -1.40 9.18
N PRO A 208 15.78 -1.20 10.11
CA PRO A 208 14.72 -2.18 10.36
C PRO A 208 13.94 -2.55 9.10
N ALA A 209 13.54 -1.56 8.29
CA ALA A 209 12.83 -1.81 7.04
C ALA A 209 13.67 -2.68 6.09
N LEU A 210 14.95 -2.34 5.88
CA LEU A 210 15.86 -3.15 5.06
C LEU A 210 15.96 -4.60 5.56
N ILE A 211 16.14 -4.80 6.87
CA ILE A 211 16.28 -6.16 7.44
C ILE A 211 15.03 -6.98 7.14
N VAL A 212 13.84 -6.41 7.34
CA VAL A 212 12.57 -7.10 7.10
C VAL A 212 12.32 -7.33 5.61
N THR A 213 12.66 -6.37 4.74
CA THR A 213 12.59 -6.54 3.27
C THR A 213 13.51 -7.65 2.78
N MET A 214 14.75 -7.69 3.28
CA MET A 214 15.70 -8.75 2.92
C MET A 214 15.26 -10.11 3.46
N LEU A 215 14.71 -10.15 4.68
CA LEU A 215 14.13 -11.36 5.24
C LEU A 215 12.95 -11.84 4.40
N LEU A 216 12.03 -10.95 4.02
CA LEU A 216 10.90 -11.27 3.17
C LEU A 216 11.37 -11.87 1.85
N LEU A 217 12.33 -11.23 1.17
CA LEU A 217 12.89 -11.70 -0.10
C LEU A 217 13.49 -13.11 0.02
N VAL A 218 14.23 -13.38 1.10
CA VAL A 218 14.77 -14.72 1.38
C VAL A 218 13.63 -15.70 1.64
N MET A 219 12.64 -15.34 2.46
CA MET A 219 11.51 -16.22 2.75
C MET A 219 10.67 -16.50 1.51
N THR A 220 10.47 -15.55 0.60
CA THR A 220 9.75 -15.77 -0.67
C THR A 220 10.35 -16.94 -1.45
N TYR A 221 11.68 -17.08 -1.47
CA TYR A 221 12.35 -18.20 -2.14
C TYR A 221 12.05 -19.57 -1.50
N PHE A 222 11.87 -19.62 -0.18
CA PHE A 222 11.66 -20.88 0.56
C PHE A 222 10.19 -21.24 0.77
N TYR A 223 9.30 -20.24 0.84
CA TYR A 223 7.90 -20.39 1.20
C TYR A 223 6.94 -20.34 0.00
N THR A 224 7.46 -20.07 -1.20
CA THR A 224 6.66 -20.07 -2.42
C THR A 224 7.17 -21.11 -3.41
N ASP A 225 6.37 -21.43 -4.42
CA ASP A 225 6.75 -22.35 -5.48
C ASP A 225 7.57 -21.69 -6.60
N ILE A 226 8.14 -20.52 -6.34
CA ILE A 226 8.91 -19.73 -7.32
C ILE A 226 10.07 -20.51 -7.98
N LEU A 227 10.58 -21.57 -7.36
CA LEU A 227 11.67 -22.37 -7.96
C LEU A 227 11.20 -23.47 -8.89
N THR A 228 10.00 -23.99 -8.65
CA THR A 228 9.46 -25.15 -9.36
C THR A 228 8.43 -24.72 -10.40
N LYS A 229 7.73 -23.61 -10.15
CA LYS A 229 6.75 -22.98 -11.04
C LYS A 229 6.95 -21.47 -11.04
N LEU A 230 7.99 -21.04 -11.76
CA LEU A 230 8.08 -19.64 -12.17
C LEU A 230 6.88 -19.31 -13.05
N GLY A 231 6.20 -18.21 -12.72
CA GLY A 231 5.34 -17.53 -13.66
C GLY A 231 6.13 -16.92 -14.81
N VAL A 232 6.07 -15.60 -14.94
CA VAL A 232 7.08 -14.87 -15.73
C VAL A 232 8.30 -14.66 -14.85
N ASN A 233 9.49 -15.08 -15.31
CA ASN A 233 10.72 -14.81 -14.58
C ASN A 233 10.90 -13.28 -14.42
N PRO A 234 10.94 -12.74 -13.17
CA PRO A 234 11.02 -11.31 -12.94
C PRO A 234 12.39 -10.70 -13.31
N GLY A 235 13.38 -11.53 -13.63
CA GLY A 235 14.69 -11.11 -14.13
C GLY A 235 15.39 -10.17 -13.16
N VAL A 236 15.76 -8.98 -13.64
CA VAL A 236 16.50 -7.99 -12.86
C VAL A 236 15.61 -7.13 -11.96
N ILE A 237 14.28 -7.19 -12.08
CA ILE A 237 13.35 -6.30 -11.39
C ILE A 237 13.51 -6.35 -9.85
N PRO A 238 13.53 -7.53 -9.19
CA PRO A 238 13.69 -7.60 -7.74
C PRO A 238 15.05 -7.03 -7.29
N ILE A 239 16.11 -7.31 -8.06
CA ILE A 239 17.46 -6.82 -7.80
C ILE A 239 17.47 -5.29 -7.88
N THR A 240 16.87 -4.71 -8.91
CA THR A 240 16.78 -3.25 -9.06
C THR A 240 15.95 -2.61 -7.95
N GLY A 241 14.92 -3.28 -7.44
CA GLY A 241 14.14 -2.82 -6.28
C GLY A 241 15.00 -2.75 -5.02
N VAL A 242 15.73 -3.84 -4.71
CA VAL A 242 16.65 -3.89 -3.57
C VAL A 242 17.77 -2.84 -3.72
N VAL A 243 18.34 -2.68 -4.90
CA VAL A 243 19.37 -1.67 -5.17
C VAL A 243 18.80 -0.26 -4.97
N ALA A 244 17.59 0.02 -5.43
CA ALA A 244 16.93 1.30 -5.19
C ALA A 244 16.71 1.54 -3.69
N PHE A 245 16.24 0.54 -2.95
CA PHE A 245 16.07 0.63 -1.50
C PHE A 245 17.41 0.91 -0.78
N LEU A 246 18.49 0.24 -1.21
CA LEU A 246 19.84 0.45 -0.67
C LEU A 246 20.36 1.85 -0.97
N LEU A 247 20.21 2.32 -2.21
CA LEU A 247 20.62 3.66 -2.62
C LEU A 247 19.81 4.75 -1.92
N SER A 248 18.55 4.49 -1.54
CA SER A 248 17.74 5.48 -0.80
C SER A 248 18.45 5.97 0.47
N TYR A 249 19.23 5.11 1.15
CA TYR A 249 19.99 5.49 2.34
C TYR A 249 21.00 6.61 2.10
N TYR A 250 21.68 6.56 0.96
CA TYR A 250 22.64 7.60 0.58
C TYR A 250 21.95 8.97 0.52
N PHE A 251 20.79 9.02 -0.14
CA PHE A 251 20.02 10.26 -0.28
C PHE A 251 19.38 10.71 1.05
N ILE A 252 18.91 9.78 1.88
CA ILE A 252 18.45 10.06 3.25
C ILE A 252 19.57 10.71 4.07
N ARG A 253 20.80 10.18 4.01
CA ARG A 253 21.96 10.75 4.72
C ARG A 253 22.37 12.11 4.21
N ARG A 254 22.23 12.35 2.91
CA ARG A 254 22.50 13.64 2.25
C ARG A 254 21.36 14.65 2.40
N LYS A 255 20.27 14.30 3.10
CA LYS A 255 19.04 15.10 3.25
C LYS A 255 18.36 15.44 1.91
N GLN A 256 18.61 14.64 0.87
CA GLN A 256 18.03 14.80 -0.45
C GLN A 256 16.74 13.97 -0.56
N MET A 257 15.71 14.39 0.19
CA MET A 257 14.50 13.57 0.41
C MET A 257 13.67 13.30 -0.85
N GLY A 258 13.76 14.15 -1.88
CA GLY A 258 13.08 13.90 -3.15
C GLY A 258 13.60 12.64 -3.87
N TRP A 259 14.93 12.47 -3.91
CA TRP A 259 15.54 11.26 -4.48
C TRP A 259 15.30 10.03 -3.63
N ALA A 260 15.37 10.17 -2.30
CA ALA A 260 15.02 9.08 -1.39
C ALA A 260 13.57 8.61 -1.60
N PHE A 261 12.63 9.56 -1.78
CA PHE A 261 11.22 9.27 -2.04
C PHE A 261 11.05 8.46 -3.32
N ILE A 262 11.65 8.91 -4.43
CA ILE A 262 11.59 8.21 -5.72
C ILE A 262 12.16 6.79 -5.61
N LEU A 263 13.30 6.63 -4.94
CA LEU A 263 13.94 5.30 -4.83
C LEU A 263 13.14 4.33 -3.96
N VAL A 264 12.52 4.80 -2.87
CA VAL A 264 11.61 3.96 -2.07
C VAL A 264 10.35 3.62 -2.86
N ALA A 265 9.79 4.59 -3.59
CA ALA A 265 8.64 4.35 -4.48
C ALA A 265 8.95 3.29 -5.56
N ILE A 266 10.13 3.37 -6.20
CA ILE A 266 10.61 2.37 -7.17
C ILE A 266 10.74 1.01 -6.50
N SER A 267 11.32 0.95 -5.29
CA SER A 267 11.45 -0.31 -4.56
C SER A 267 10.09 -0.94 -4.26
N ILE A 268 9.11 -0.15 -3.79
CA ILE A 268 7.74 -0.62 -3.54
C ILE A 268 7.12 -1.13 -4.85
N ALA A 269 7.19 -0.33 -5.92
CA ALA A 269 6.65 -0.73 -7.22
C ALA A 269 7.28 -2.03 -7.72
N PHE A 270 8.59 -2.18 -7.63
CA PHE A 270 9.31 -3.34 -8.14
C PHE A 270 9.09 -4.59 -7.28
N ALA A 271 8.88 -4.45 -5.98
CA ALA A 271 8.48 -5.55 -5.12
C ALA A 271 7.13 -6.14 -5.57
N PHE A 272 6.10 -5.29 -5.72
CA PHE A 272 4.78 -5.74 -6.17
C PHE A 272 4.76 -6.19 -7.64
N ILE A 273 5.52 -5.55 -8.54
CA ILE A 273 5.69 -6.05 -9.91
C ILE A 273 6.27 -7.47 -9.89
N SER A 274 7.29 -7.71 -9.07
CA SER A 274 7.89 -9.05 -8.95
C SER A 274 6.85 -10.06 -8.47
N GLU A 275 6.03 -9.69 -7.49
CA GLU A 275 4.93 -10.52 -6.98
C GLU A 275 3.93 -10.92 -8.09
N PHE A 276 3.45 -9.95 -8.87
CA PHE A 276 2.55 -10.22 -9.99
C PHE A 276 3.19 -11.04 -11.11
N LEU A 277 4.49 -10.85 -11.38
CA LEU A 277 5.22 -11.64 -12.38
C LEU A 277 5.36 -13.11 -11.94
N ILE A 278 5.67 -13.35 -10.67
CA ILE A 278 5.77 -14.70 -10.10
C ILE A 278 4.41 -15.40 -10.10
N LEU A 279 3.33 -14.66 -9.84
CA LEU A 279 1.96 -15.18 -9.88
C LEU A 279 1.55 -15.60 -11.29
N PHE A 280 1.80 -14.78 -12.30
CA PHE A 280 1.29 -14.98 -13.66
C PHE A 280 1.57 -16.40 -14.22
N PRO A 281 0.61 -17.09 -14.87
CA PRO A 281 -0.75 -16.66 -15.21
C PRO A 281 -1.76 -16.94 -14.08
N ARG A 282 -1.29 -17.30 -12.88
CA ARG A 282 -2.13 -17.48 -11.69
C ARG A 282 -2.46 -16.13 -11.06
N VAL A 283 -3.59 -16.07 -10.40
CA VAL A 283 -4.04 -14.91 -9.62
C VAL A 283 -4.21 -15.27 -8.14
N MET A 284 -4.47 -16.55 -7.84
CA MET A 284 -4.41 -17.13 -6.49
C MET A 284 -3.88 -18.55 -6.57
N VAL A 285 -2.84 -18.88 -5.79
CA VAL A 285 -2.27 -20.22 -5.74
C VAL A 285 -3.04 -21.10 -4.76
N SER A 286 -3.45 -22.30 -5.19
CA SER A 286 -4.01 -23.30 -4.27
C SER A 286 -2.90 -24.12 -3.61
N SER A 287 -2.93 -24.21 -2.29
CA SER A 287 -2.02 -25.08 -1.52
C SER A 287 -2.50 -26.53 -1.42
N LEU A 288 -3.77 -26.82 -1.77
CA LEU A 288 -4.32 -28.18 -1.73
C LEU A 288 -4.00 -28.97 -2.99
N ASN A 289 -4.11 -28.32 -4.15
CA ASN A 289 -3.80 -28.92 -5.44
C ASN A 289 -3.42 -27.82 -6.43
N PRO A 290 -2.23 -27.88 -7.07
CA PRO A 290 -1.83 -26.86 -8.04
C PRO A 290 -2.83 -26.62 -9.18
N GLU A 291 -3.58 -27.66 -9.60
CA GLU A 291 -4.60 -27.57 -10.67
C GLU A 291 -5.85 -26.77 -10.26
N TRP A 292 -6.05 -26.56 -8.96
CA TRP A 292 -7.15 -25.75 -8.42
C TRP A 292 -6.78 -24.27 -8.25
N SER A 293 -5.60 -23.87 -8.71
CA SER A 293 -5.21 -22.45 -8.71
C SER A 293 -6.13 -21.64 -9.63
N LEU A 294 -6.47 -20.43 -9.19
CA LEU A 294 -7.16 -19.49 -10.05
C LEU A 294 -6.14 -18.87 -11.00
N THR A 295 -6.52 -18.77 -12.27
CA THR A 295 -5.71 -18.24 -13.36
C THR A 295 -6.47 -17.15 -14.10
N ILE A 296 -5.74 -16.37 -14.90
CA ILE A 296 -6.37 -15.37 -15.78
C ILE A 296 -7.36 -15.98 -16.78
N TYR A 297 -7.38 -17.31 -16.97
CA TYR A 297 -8.26 -17.98 -17.93
C TYR A 297 -9.50 -18.59 -17.27
N ASN A 298 -9.35 -19.26 -16.13
CA ASN A 298 -10.47 -19.89 -15.43
C ASN A 298 -11.25 -18.90 -14.53
N ALA A 299 -10.63 -17.77 -14.17
CA ALA A 299 -11.24 -16.79 -13.29
C ALA A 299 -11.84 -15.58 -14.03
N SER A 300 -11.65 -15.47 -15.33
CA SER A 300 -12.02 -14.29 -16.12
C SER A 300 -13.50 -14.22 -16.49
N SER A 301 -13.97 -12.98 -16.63
CA SER A 301 -15.24 -12.66 -17.29
C SER A 301 -15.25 -13.03 -18.77
N SER A 302 -16.45 -12.99 -19.37
CA SER A 302 -16.64 -13.23 -20.80
C SER A 302 -15.81 -12.27 -21.68
N PRO A 303 -15.40 -12.68 -22.90
CA PRO A 303 -14.67 -11.81 -23.83
C PRO A 303 -15.41 -10.51 -24.15
N TYR A 304 -16.74 -10.55 -24.20
CA TYR A 304 -17.57 -9.35 -24.41
C TYR A 304 -17.42 -8.36 -23.26
N THR A 305 -17.53 -8.83 -22.02
CA THR A 305 -17.36 -8.00 -20.82
C THR A 305 -15.99 -7.33 -20.81
N LEU A 306 -14.91 -8.11 -21.04
CA LEU A 306 -13.55 -7.58 -21.07
C LEU A 306 -13.38 -6.51 -22.16
N ARG A 307 -13.97 -6.72 -23.35
CA ARG A 307 -13.92 -5.74 -24.44
C ARG A 307 -14.61 -4.43 -24.08
N VAL A 308 -15.81 -4.49 -23.49
CA VAL A 308 -16.57 -3.31 -23.05
C VAL A 308 -15.78 -2.54 -22.00
N MET A 309 -15.26 -3.23 -20.98
CA MET A 309 -14.46 -2.60 -19.95
C MET A 309 -13.19 -1.96 -20.54
N THR A 310 -12.53 -2.59 -21.52
CA THR A 310 -11.34 -2.03 -22.15
C THR A 310 -11.64 -0.71 -22.86
N ILE A 311 -12.79 -0.61 -23.54
CA ILE A 311 -13.23 0.65 -24.16
C ILE A 311 -13.39 1.74 -23.09
N ILE A 312 -14.05 1.41 -21.98
CA ILE A 312 -14.24 2.33 -20.85
C ILE A 312 -12.88 2.76 -20.27
N ALA A 313 -11.97 1.81 -20.02
CA ALA A 313 -10.66 2.08 -19.45
C ALA A 313 -9.80 3.00 -20.33
N ILE A 314 -9.79 2.78 -21.65
CA ILE A 314 -9.05 3.63 -22.60
C ILE A 314 -9.53 5.09 -22.58
N ILE A 315 -10.82 5.32 -22.32
CA ILE A 315 -11.40 6.67 -22.25
C ILE A 315 -11.10 7.32 -20.90
N PHE A 316 -11.40 6.65 -19.79
CA PHE A 316 -11.40 7.28 -18.47
C PHE A 316 -10.04 7.24 -17.76
N VAL A 317 -9.21 6.22 -17.96
CA VAL A 317 -7.89 6.14 -17.29
C VAL A 317 -7.00 7.34 -17.64
N PRO A 318 -6.85 7.76 -18.92
CA PRO A 318 -6.04 8.94 -19.23
C PRO A 318 -6.57 10.23 -18.59
N VAL A 319 -7.90 10.39 -18.52
CA VAL A 319 -8.54 11.55 -17.90
C VAL A 319 -8.25 11.59 -16.39
N VAL A 320 -8.42 10.46 -15.71
CA VAL A 320 -8.14 10.33 -14.28
C VAL A 320 -6.67 10.59 -13.99
N LEU A 321 -5.74 10.03 -14.78
CA LEU A 321 -4.30 10.26 -14.61
C LEU A 321 -3.92 11.73 -14.85
N ALA A 322 -4.49 12.37 -15.87
CA ALA A 322 -4.25 13.78 -16.15
C ALA A 322 -4.73 14.69 -15.01
N TYR A 323 -5.95 14.46 -14.52
CA TYR A 323 -6.51 15.20 -13.39
C TYR A 323 -5.71 14.96 -12.09
N GLN A 324 -5.34 13.70 -11.80
CA GLN A 324 -4.54 13.37 -10.63
C GLN A 324 -3.15 14.04 -10.70
N GLY A 325 -2.49 13.96 -11.85
CA GLY A 325 -1.21 14.63 -12.07
C GLY A 325 -1.29 16.15 -11.91
N TRP A 326 -2.38 16.76 -12.39
CA TRP A 326 -2.66 18.18 -12.18
C TRP A 326 -2.86 18.51 -10.69
N SER A 327 -3.63 17.71 -9.95
CA SER A 327 -3.84 17.89 -8.51
C SER A 327 -2.51 17.88 -7.73
N TYR A 328 -1.66 16.86 -7.95
CA TYR A 328 -0.32 16.81 -7.33
C TYR A 328 0.57 17.99 -7.71
N TRP A 329 0.45 18.49 -8.94
CA TRP A 329 1.18 19.68 -9.37
C TRP A 329 0.71 20.94 -8.63
N VAL A 330 -0.59 21.11 -8.42
CA VAL A 330 -1.16 22.24 -7.66
C VAL A 330 -0.66 22.23 -6.21
N PHE A 331 -0.69 21.07 -5.54
CA PHE A 331 -0.31 20.92 -4.13
C PHE A 331 1.18 20.57 -3.89
N ARG A 332 2.06 20.89 -4.86
CA ARG A 332 3.48 20.52 -4.77
C ARG A 332 4.28 21.25 -3.68
N ARG A 333 3.83 22.44 -3.25
CA ARG A 333 4.57 23.31 -2.31
C ARG A 333 4.67 22.69 -0.91
N ARG A 334 5.67 23.12 -0.13
CA ARG A 334 5.84 22.72 1.27
C ARG A 334 4.88 23.48 2.18
N ILE A 335 4.41 22.82 3.22
CA ILE A 335 3.56 23.38 4.27
C ILE A 335 4.44 23.79 5.44
N SER A 336 4.23 24.99 5.97
CA SER A 336 4.82 25.41 7.24
C SER A 336 3.76 25.40 8.35
N GLY A 337 4.21 25.30 9.60
CA GLY A 337 3.30 25.26 10.75
C GLY A 337 2.69 26.62 11.12
N SER A 338 2.78 27.64 10.25
CA SER A 338 2.17 28.94 10.52
C SER A 338 0.63 28.82 10.50
N PRO A 339 -0.09 29.43 11.46
CA PRO A 339 -1.55 29.33 11.55
C PRO A 339 -2.29 29.69 10.25
N GLU A 340 -1.73 30.62 9.47
CA GLU A 340 -2.26 31.08 8.18
C GLU A 340 -2.23 30.02 7.06
N GLU A 341 -1.37 29.00 7.18
CA GLU A 341 -1.23 27.92 6.19
C GLU A 341 -1.93 26.61 6.62
N LEU A 342 -2.51 26.57 7.83
CA LEU A 342 -3.13 25.40 8.43
C LEU A 342 -4.67 25.52 8.43
N THR A 343 -5.28 25.67 7.26
CA THR A 343 -6.75 25.66 7.13
C THR A 343 -7.27 24.22 7.05
N TYR A 344 -7.58 23.61 8.20
CA TYR A 344 -8.50 22.47 8.34
C TYR A 344 -9.20 22.48 9.71
#